data_AF-A0A956CEG5-F1
#
_entry.id   AF-A0A956CEG5-F1
#
_cell.length_a   1.000
_cell.length_b   1.000
_cell.length_c   1.000
_cell.angle_alpha   90.00
_cell.angle_beta   90.00
_cell.angle_gamma   90.00
#
_symmetry.space_group_name_H-M   'P 1'
#
loop_
_entity.id
_entity.type
_entity.pdbx_description
1 polymer ?
#
loop_
_entity_poly.entity_id
_entity_poly.type
_entity_poly.pdbx_seq_one_letter_code
_entity_poly.pdbx_strand_id
1 'polypeptide(L)'
;MRTQFLLVPALVTAFVAAACGSDSGDSGNSTPADTCPHDYSKFNGQTPAVSFQADVLPVMRRGCGLSSVCHGAASGSAADLYLGPKLSDPEPDATARQQIVSAMVGVASKTAPSMSLVASGDPAQSFMMLKMDGCQDSAGLTCTAQPGATGTSACGDSMPQASPILSADERNLFRRWIAQGAQAD
;
A
#
# COMPACT_ATOMS: atom_id res chain seq x y z
N MET A 1 66.01 34.36 -30.93
CA MET A 1 64.93 34.58 -31.91
C MET A 1 64.84 33.38 -32.84
N ARG A 2 63.84 32.51 -32.64
CA ARG A 2 63.14 31.78 -33.71
C ARG A 2 61.98 31.02 -33.09
N THR A 3 60.80 31.44 -33.53
CA THR A 3 59.45 30.99 -33.27
C THR A 3 59.25 29.60 -33.85
N GLN A 4 58.54 28.70 -33.15
CA GLN A 4 57.71 27.69 -33.80
C GLN A 4 56.63 27.17 -32.85
N PHE A 5 55.46 27.81 -32.95
CA PHE A 5 54.18 27.24 -32.56
C PHE A 5 53.76 26.24 -33.65
N LEU A 6 53.37 25.02 -33.27
CA LEU A 6 52.66 24.11 -34.15
C LEU A 6 51.34 23.70 -33.48
N LEU A 7 50.25 24.02 -34.18
CA LEU A 7 48.87 23.66 -33.90
C LEU A 7 48.69 22.13 -33.92
N VAL A 8 47.89 21.62 -32.99
CA VAL A 8 47.33 20.26 -33.02
C VAL A 8 45.88 20.35 -33.52
N PRO A 9 45.48 19.67 -34.61
CA PRO A 9 44.10 19.63 -35.05
C PRO A 9 43.30 18.55 -34.31
N ALA A 10 42.07 18.90 -33.94
CA ALA A 10 41.06 18.01 -33.40
C ALA A 10 40.53 17.04 -34.48
N LEU A 11 40.43 15.76 -34.14
CA LEU A 11 39.74 14.75 -34.95
C LEU A 11 38.49 14.29 -34.19
N VAL A 12 37.32 14.69 -34.69
CA VAL A 12 36.00 14.24 -34.23
C VAL A 12 35.71 12.92 -34.94
N THR A 13 35.51 11.84 -34.18
CA THR A 13 35.05 10.56 -34.74
C THR A 13 33.63 10.30 -34.27
N ALA A 14 32.69 10.44 -35.20
CA ALA A 14 31.30 10.05 -35.04
C ALA A 14 31.16 8.53 -35.22
N PHE A 15 30.76 7.82 -34.18
CA PHE A 15 30.28 6.44 -34.28
C PHE A 15 28.76 6.45 -34.26
N VAL A 16 28.16 6.13 -35.42
CA VAL A 16 26.74 5.77 -35.53
C VAL A 16 26.69 4.25 -35.58
N ALA A 17 26.31 3.62 -34.46
CA ALA A 17 25.93 2.22 -34.43
C ALA A 17 24.42 2.16 -34.20
N ALA A 18 23.69 1.84 -35.27
CA ALA A 18 22.30 1.44 -35.22
C ALA A 18 22.23 0.03 -34.60
N ALA A 19 21.72 -0.07 -33.38
CA ALA A 19 21.25 -1.31 -32.80
C ALA A 19 19.73 -1.20 -32.58
N CYS A 20 18.99 -1.91 -33.42
CA CYS A 20 17.59 -2.22 -33.22
C CYS A 20 17.49 -3.23 -32.07
N GLY A 21 16.88 -2.79 -30.97
CA GLY A 21 16.61 -3.60 -29.80
C GLY A 21 15.39 -3.02 -29.10
N SER A 22 14.22 -3.35 -29.63
CA SER A 22 12.95 -3.07 -28.99
C SER A 22 12.77 -4.05 -27.83
N ASP A 23 13.28 -3.68 -26.66
CA ASP A 23 12.72 -4.14 -25.39
C ASP A 23 12.48 -2.90 -24.55
N SER A 24 11.37 -2.22 -24.86
CA SER A 24 10.72 -1.36 -23.88
C SER A 24 10.22 -2.27 -22.78
N GLY A 25 11.11 -2.59 -21.83
CA GLY A 25 10.69 -3.01 -20.51
C GLY A 25 9.72 -1.96 -20.01
N ASP A 26 8.45 -2.36 -19.95
CA ASP A 26 7.36 -1.61 -19.37
C ASP A 26 7.71 -1.37 -17.90
N SER A 27 8.46 -0.31 -17.64
CA SER A 27 8.46 0.36 -16.35
C SER A 27 7.06 0.94 -16.21
N GLY A 28 6.13 0.06 -15.82
CA GLY A 28 4.73 0.36 -15.60
C GLY A 28 4.62 1.51 -14.61
N ASN A 29 4.60 2.72 -15.14
CA ASN A 29 4.20 3.92 -14.45
C ASN A 29 2.66 3.88 -14.36
N SER A 30 2.14 2.87 -13.68
CA SER A 30 0.74 2.82 -13.30
C SER A 30 0.54 3.92 -12.27
N THR A 31 -0.23 4.93 -12.64
CA THR A 31 -0.69 5.88 -11.64
C THR A 31 -1.59 5.13 -10.65
N PRO A 32 -1.72 5.58 -9.40
CA PRO A 32 -2.37 4.80 -8.33
C PRO A 32 -3.85 4.42 -8.57
N ALA A 33 -4.49 4.88 -9.65
CA ALA A 33 -5.92 4.77 -9.91
C ALA A 33 -6.31 4.01 -11.20
N ASP A 34 -5.36 3.53 -12.03
CA ASP A 34 -5.72 3.12 -13.41
C ASP A 34 -6.63 1.87 -13.49
N THR A 35 -6.75 1.08 -12.42
CA THR A 35 -7.82 0.07 -12.25
C THR A 35 -8.28 0.03 -10.79
N CYS A 36 -9.55 0.40 -10.54
CA CYS A 36 -10.21 0.26 -9.25
C CYS A 36 -11.55 -0.46 -9.44
N PRO A 37 -11.77 -1.64 -8.84
CA PRO A 37 -10.82 -2.41 -8.02
C PRO A 37 -9.57 -2.89 -8.77
N HIS A 38 -8.52 -3.21 -8.03
CA HIS A 38 -7.28 -3.76 -8.58
C HIS A 38 -7.52 -5.07 -9.35
N ASP A 39 -6.92 -5.20 -10.53
CA ASP A 39 -6.96 -6.43 -11.33
C ASP A 39 -5.99 -7.50 -10.78
N TYR A 40 -6.48 -8.34 -9.88
CA TYR A 40 -5.69 -9.43 -9.29
C TYR A 40 -5.33 -10.54 -10.28
N SER A 41 -5.91 -10.60 -11.49
CA SER A 41 -5.59 -11.65 -12.47
C SER A 41 -4.15 -11.56 -13.00
N LYS A 42 -3.52 -10.39 -12.88
CA LYS A 42 -2.14 -10.11 -13.32
C LYS A 42 -1.16 -9.93 -12.15
N PHE A 43 -1.64 -10.03 -10.92
CA PHE A 43 -0.85 -9.76 -9.72
C PHE A 43 -0.31 -11.06 -9.12
N ASN A 44 1.00 -11.14 -8.96
CA ASN A 44 1.60 -12.25 -8.21
C ASN A 44 1.63 -11.93 -6.71
N GLY A 45 0.60 -12.39 -6.00
CA GLY A 45 0.49 -12.21 -4.55
C GLY A 45 1.49 -13.06 -3.73
N GLN A 46 2.09 -14.09 -4.32
CA GLN A 46 2.94 -15.05 -3.61
C GLN A 46 4.43 -14.68 -3.63
N THR A 47 4.84 -13.63 -4.35
CA THR A 47 6.24 -13.20 -4.39
C THR A 47 6.41 -11.69 -4.63
N PRO A 48 7.43 -11.05 -4.01
CA PRO A 48 8.29 -11.59 -2.95
C PRO A 48 7.51 -11.92 -1.67
N ALA A 49 8.13 -12.71 -0.79
CA ALA A 49 7.62 -12.92 0.55
C ALA A 49 7.54 -11.58 1.30
N VAL A 50 6.48 -11.37 2.06
CA VAL A 50 6.24 -10.15 2.82
C VAL A 50 6.09 -10.49 4.30
N SER A 51 6.82 -9.75 5.14
CA SER A 51 6.73 -9.83 6.59
C SER A 51 5.81 -8.76 7.14
N PHE A 52 4.94 -9.13 8.08
CA PHE A 52 4.11 -8.17 8.76
C PHE A 52 4.96 -7.18 9.56
N GLN A 53 5.88 -7.65 10.41
CA GLN A 53 6.74 -6.78 11.20
C GLN A 53 7.61 -5.86 10.34
N ALA A 54 8.26 -6.40 9.30
CA ALA A 54 9.28 -5.64 8.57
C ALA A 54 8.71 -4.76 7.45
N ASP A 55 7.62 -5.18 6.80
CA ASP A 55 7.16 -4.54 5.56
C ASP A 55 5.80 -3.85 5.74
N VAL A 56 4.84 -4.50 6.38
CA VAL A 56 3.45 -4.01 6.46
C VAL A 56 3.26 -3.05 7.62
N LEU A 57 3.73 -3.45 8.81
CA LEU A 57 3.53 -2.69 10.05
C LEU A 57 4.16 -1.29 9.97
N PRO A 58 5.36 -1.05 9.41
CA PRO A 58 5.90 0.30 9.29
C PRO A 58 5.02 1.21 8.42
N VAL A 59 4.46 0.68 7.33
CA VAL A 59 3.54 1.43 6.46
C VAL A 59 2.24 1.73 7.20
N MET A 60 1.70 0.75 7.92
CA MET A 60 0.49 0.90 8.73
C MET A 60 0.66 1.94 9.85
N ARG A 61 1.78 1.92 10.57
CA ARG A 61 2.10 2.88 11.65
C ARG A 61 2.32 4.31 11.15
N ARG A 62 2.85 4.46 9.93
CA ARG A 62 3.09 5.77 9.29
C ARG A 62 1.85 6.36 8.63
N GLY A 63 1.05 5.52 7.98
CA GLY A 63 -0.10 5.97 7.19
C GLY A 63 -1.41 5.96 7.98
N CYS A 64 -1.58 4.98 8.86
CA CYS A 64 -2.88 4.69 9.46
C CYS A 64 -2.89 4.84 10.98
N GLY A 65 -1.82 4.43 11.68
CA GLY A 65 -1.73 4.37 13.15
C GLY A 65 -1.18 5.64 13.83
N LEU A 66 -1.56 6.82 13.35
CA LEU A 66 -0.96 8.09 13.78
C LEU A 66 -1.43 8.60 15.15
N SER A 67 -2.66 8.30 15.55
CA SER A 67 -3.29 8.83 16.78
C SER A 67 -4.59 8.10 17.12
N SER A 68 -5.30 8.44 18.19
CA SER A 68 -6.65 7.86 18.42
C SER A 68 -7.62 8.17 17.26
N VAL A 69 -7.55 9.37 16.68
CA VAL A 69 -8.40 9.69 15.50
C VAL A 69 -7.97 8.97 14.23
N CYS A 70 -6.73 8.45 14.18
CA CYS A 70 -6.18 7.67 13.07
C CYS A 70 -5.57 6.38 13.64
N HIS A 71 -6.41 5.40 13.98
CA HIS A 71 -6.09 3.99 14.31
C HIS A 71 -4.88 3.65 15.23
N GLY A 72 -4.31 4.63 15.92
CA GLY A 72 -3.03 4.53 16.64
C GLY A 72 -3.14 4.32 18.15
N ALA A 73 -4.34 4.16 18.70
CA ALA A 73 -4.58 4.00 20.12
C ALA A 73 -5.31 2.67 20.40
N ALA A 74 -4.76 1.83 21.27
CA ALA A 74 -5.38 0.56 21.63
C ALA A 74 -6.80 0.72 22.20
N SER A 75 -7.11 1.89 22.78
CA SER A 75 -8.44 2.29 23.22
C SER A 75 -8.87 3.59 22.54
N GLY A 76 -10.11 3.65 22.08
CA GLY A 76 -10.69 4.86 21.50
C GLY A 76 -10.15 5.21 20.11
N SER A 77 -9.55 4.24 19.41
CA SER A 77 -9.22 4.42 18.02
C SER A 77 -10.47 4.57 17.14
N ALA A 78 -10.37 5.40 16.11
CA ALA A 78 -11.43 5.56 15.12
C ALA A 78 -11.91 4.20 14.57
N ALA A 79 -13.22 4.10 14.37
CA ALA A 79 -13.89 2.87 13.95
C ALA A 79 -13.63 1.65 14.85
N ASP A 80 -13.21 1.86 16.11
CA ASP A 80 -12.81 0.81 17.06
C ASP A 80 -11.74 -0.14 16.51
N LEU A 81 -10.87 0.35 15.63
CA LEU A 81 -9.83 -0.46 14.99
C LEU A 81 -8.45 0.11 15.33
N TYR A 82 -7.64 -0.71 16.00
CA TYR A 82 -6.24 -0.41 16.31
C TYR A 82 -5.32 -1.07 15.27
N LEU A 83 -4.50 -0.25 14.60
CA LEU A 83 -3.59 -0.64 13.53
C LEU A 83 -2.12 -0.49 13.94
N GLY A 84 -1.84 -0.46 15.23
CA GLY A 84 -0.50 -0.27 15.78
C GLY A 84 -0.19 1.18 16.14
N PRO A 85 0.85 1.41 16.95
CA PRO A 85 1.18 2.73 17.46
C PRO A 85 1.92 3.56 16.40
N LYS A 86 1.92 4.88 16.53
CA LYS A 86 2.65 5.75 15.59
C LYS A 86 4.15 5.38 15.55
N LEU A 87 4.83 5.72 14.46
CA LEU A 87 6.24 5.36 14.27
C LEU A 87 7.19 5.84 15.37
N SER A 88 6.89 6.96 16.05
CA SER A 88 7.73 7.48 17.13
C SER A 88 7.58 6.75 18.47
N ASP A 89 6.58 5.89 18.61
CA ASP A 89 6.40 5.03 19.77
C ASP A 89 7.19 3.72 19.60
N PRO A 90 7.43 2.95 20.67
CA PRO A 90 8.06 1.63 20.56
C PRO A 90 7.34 0.70 19.58
N GLU A 91 8.12 -0.12 18.88
CA GLU A 91 7.56 -1.13 18.00
C GLU A 91 6.80 -2.20 18.80
N PRO A 92 5.62 -2.64 18.32
CA PRO A 92 4.89 -3.75 18.92
C PRO A 92 5.72 -5.03 18.98
N ASP A 93 5.75 -5.66 20.16
CA ASP A 93 6.26 -7.02 20.30
C ASP A 93 5.39 -8.05 19.56
N ALA A 94 5.84 -9.32 19.50
CA ALA A 94 5.12 -10.37 18.79
C ALA A 94 3.69 -10.60 19.29
N THR A 95 3.43 -10.41 20.60
CA THR A 95 2.07 -10.57 21.16
C THR A 95 1.18 -9.43 20.69
N ALA A 96 1.68 -8.20 20.73
CA ALA A 96 0.96 -7.02 20.26
C ALA A 96 0.72 -7.08 18.74
N ARG A 97 1.67 -7.57 17.94
CA ARG A 97 1.46 -7.80 16.50
C ARG A 97 0.37 -8.82 16.23
N GLN A 98 0.39 -9.94 16.95
CA GLN A 98 -0.66 -10.96 16.85
C GLN A 98 -2.05 -10.39 17.18
N GLN A 99 -2.14 -9.53 18.19
CA GLN A 99 -3.39 -8.84 18.54
C GLN A 99 -3.87 -7.92 17.42
N ILE A 100 -2.98 -7.09 16.85
CA ILE A 100 -3.30 -6.20 15.72
C ILE A 100 -3.84 -7.02 14.54
N VAL A 101 -3.14 -8.08 14.13
CA VAL A 101 -3.56 -8.94 13.02
C VAL A 101 -4.89 -9.65 13.32
N SER A 102 -5.08 -10.18 14.53
CA SER A 102 -6.32 -10.87 14.91
C SER A 102 -7.55 -9.95 14.96
N ALA A 103 -7.36 -8.64 15.12
CA ALA A 103 -8.44 -7.66 15.08
C ALA A 103 -8.92 -7.35 13.63
N MET A 104 -8.15 -7.76 12.62
CA MET A 104 -8.46 -7.51 11.20
C MET A 104 -8.77 -8.79 10.43
N VAL A 105 -7.97 -9.84 10.59
CA VAL A 105 -8.01 -11.02 9.74
C VAL A 105 -9.21 -11.89 10.10
N GLY A 106 -10.07 -12.14 9.11
CA GLY A 106 -11.32 -12.91 9.28
C GLY A 106 -12.43 -12.14 10.03
N VAL A 107 -12.19 -10.89 10.41
CA VAL A 107 -13.18 -10.05 11.10
C VAL A 107 -14.02 -9.33 10.05
N ALA A 108 -15.36 -9.40 10.15
CA ALA A 108 -16.26 -8.66 9.26
C ALA A 108 -16.08 -7.14 9.43
N SER A 109 -16.10 -6.38 8.33
CA SER A 109 -16.10 -4.92 8.37
C SER A 109 -17.40 -4.42 8.98
N LYS A 110 -17.32 -3.57 10.00
CA LYS A 110 -18.51 -2.90 10.57
C LYS A 110 -19.16 -1.97 9.54
N THR A 111 -18.38 -1.37 8.66
CA THR A 111 -18.87 -0.50 7.58
C THR A 111 -19.44 -1.28 6.42
N ALA A 112 -18.87 -2.44 6.07
CA ALA A 112 -19.35 -3.29 4.98
C ALA A 112 -19.47 -4.75 5.45
N PRO A 113 -20.54 -5.12 6.20
CA PRO A 113 -20.62 -6.41 6.91
C PRO A 113 -20.54 -7.67 6.02
N SER A 114 -20.76 -7.54 4.72
CA SER A 114 -20.61 -8.64 3.76
C SER A 114 -19.16 -8.94 3.37
N MET A 115 -18.18 -8.18 3.87
CA MET A 115 -16.77 -8.31 3.53
C MET A 115 -15.91 -8.29 4.80
N SER A 116 -14.83 -9.07 4.82
CA SER A 116 -13.85 -9.03 5.91
C SER A 116 -13.01 -7.75 5.84
N LEU A 117 -12.56 -7.24 6.99
CA LEU A 117 -11.53 -6.19 7.04
C LEU A 117 -10.28 -6.67 6.27
N VAL A 118 -9.81 -7.87 6.60
CA VAL A 118 -8.81 -8.63 5.84
C VAL A 118 -9.29 -10.07 5.67
N ALA A 119 -9.44 -10.52 4.42
CA ALA A 119 -9.71 -11.92 4.07
C ALA A 119 -8.39 -12.63 3.78
N SER A 120 -7.93 -13.48 4.70
CA SER A 120 -6.67 -14.24 4.54
C SER A 120 -6.67 -15.03 3.23
N GLY A 121 -5.61 -14.87 2.44
CA GLY A 121 -5.45 -15.48 1.12
C GLY A 121 -6.16 -14.75 -0.02
N ASP A 122 -7.08 -13.82 0.26
CA ASP A 122 -7.90 -13.15 -0.74
C ASP A 122 -7.90 -11.61 -0.56
N PRO A 123 -6.91 -10.92 -1.14
CA PRO A 123 -6.87 -9.46 -1.11
C PRO A 123 -8.02 -8.78 -1.86
N ALA A 124 -8.70 -9.47 -2.79
CA ALA A 124 -9.87 -8.92 -3.49
C ALA A 124 -11.12 -8.88 -2.61
N GLN A 125 -11.22 -9.79 -1.63
CA GLN A 125 -12.30 -9.84 -0.64
C GLN A 125 -11.96 -9.12 0.68
N SER A 126 -10.96 -8.22 0.65
CA SER A 126 -10.51 -7.48 1.82
C SER A 126 -10.94 -6.01 1.74
N PHE A 127 -11.82 -5.59 2.65
CA PHE A 127 -12.32 -4.21 2.69
C PHE A 127 -11.19 -3.20 2.88
N MET A 128 -10.15 -3.56 3.64
CA MET A 128 -8.95 -2.72 3.79
C MET A 128 -8.30 -2.36 2.45
N MET A 129 -8.28 -3.28 1.48
CA MET A 129 -7.73 -3.00 0.16
C MET A 129 -8.58 -1.98 -0.60
N LEU A 130 -9.91 -2.09 -0.55
CA LEU A 130 -10.80 -1.11 -1.17
C LEU A 130 -10.61 0.30 -0.59
N LYS A 131 -10.39 0.39 0.73
CA LYS A 131 -10.11 1.66 1.42
C LYS A 131 -8.77 2.25 0.99
N MET A 132 -7.74 1.42 0.87
CA MET A 132 -6.41 1.85 0.42
C MET A 132 -6.36 2.16 -1.08
N ASP A 133 -7.27 1.60 -1.87
CA ASP A 133 -7.40 1.86 -3.31
C ASP A 133 -8.34 3.02 -3.62
N GLY A 134 -9.17 3.42 -2.65
CA GLY A 134 -10.13 4.51 -2.80
C GLY A 134 -11.38 4.14 -3.62
N CYS A 135 -11.69 2.86 -3.78
CA CYS A 135 -12.90 2.38 -4.49
C CYS A 135 -13.92 1.68 -3.59
N GLN A 136 -13.89 1.91 -2.28
CA GLN A 136 -14.88 1.33 -1.36
C GLN A 136 -16.33 1.61 -1.78
N ASP A 137 -16.63 2.77 -2.35
CA ASP A 137 -17.98 3.13 -2.80
C ASP A 137 -18.33 2.62 -4.21
N SER A 138 -17.34 2.30 -5.05
CA SER A 138 -17.57 1.74 -6.40
C SER A 138 -17.58 0.21 -6.42
N ALA A 139 -17.28 -0.45 -5.30
CA ALA A 139 -17.27 -1.90 -5.17
C ALA A 139 -18.68 -2.55 -5.08
N GLY A 140 -19.75 -1.76 -5.17
CA GLY A 140 -21.13 -2.26 -5.12
C GLY A 140 -21.53 -2.83 -3.74
N LEU A 141 -20.83 -2.42 -2.68
CA LEU A 141 -21.08 -2.87 -1.32
C LEU A 141 -22.30 -2.16 -0.72
N THR A 142 -23.05 -2.88 0.11
CA THR A 142 -24.01 -2.24 1.02
C THR A 142 -23.27 -1.83 2.28
N CYS A 143 -23.21 -0.52 2.54
CA CYS A 143 -22.47 0.02 3.65
C CYS A 143 -23.36 0.60 4.75
N THR A 144 -22.88 0.45 5.99
CA THR A 144 -23.50 0.96 7.20
C THR A 144 -22.58 2.02 7.80
N ALA A 145 -23.12 3.21 8.05
CA ALA A 145 -22.37 4.26 8.73
C ALA A 145 -21.97 3.78 10.13
N GLN A 146 -20.68 3.83 10.44
CA GLN A 146 -20.20 3.44 11.77
C GLN A 146 -20.16 4.67 12.70
N PRO A 147 -20.72 4.57 13.92
CA PRO A 147 -20.56 5.61 14.92
C PRO A 147 -19.08 5.94 15.16
N GLY A 148 -18.73 7.22 15.14
CA GLY A 148 -17.34 7.67 15.32
C GLY A 148 -16.44 7.55 14.09
N ALA A 149 -16.94 7.05 12.96
CA ALA A 149 -16.25 7.22 11.68
C ALA A 149 -16.40 8.66 11.20
N THR A 150 -15.30 9.27 10.77
CA THR A 150 -15.23 10.64 10.25
C THR A 150 -15.55 10.73 8.75
N GLY A 151 -15.87 9.59 8.12
CA GLY A 151 -16.06 9.46 6.69
C GLY A 151 -17.29 10.23 6.17
N THR A 152 -17.17 10.74 4.96
CA THR A 152 -18.24 11.48 4.28
C THR A 152 -19.00 10.65 3.24
N SER A 153 -18.44 9.51 2.82
CA SER A 153 -19.06 8.60 1.86
C SER A 153 -19.80 7.43 2.51
N ALA A 154 -20.60 6.70 1.73
CA ALA A 154 -21.46 5.62 2.23
C ALA A 154 -20.63 4.49 2.87
N CYS A 155 -19.52 4.12 2.23
CA CYS A 155 -18.56 3.15 2.73
C CYS A 155 -17.40 3.81 3.49
N GLY A 156 -17.52 5.09 3.84
CA GLY A 156 -16.51 5.96 4.44
C GLY A 156 -15.33 6.28 3.50
N ASP A 157 -14.53 7.29 3.84
CA ASP A 157 -13.46 7.78 2.96
C ASP A 157 -12.33 6.75 2.72
N SER A 158 -11.49 7.04 1.72
CA SER A 158 -10.26 6.31 1.47
C SER A 158 -9.27 6.46 2.64
N MET A 159 -8.40 5.47 2.79
CA MET A 159 -7.35 5.46 3.81
C MET A 159 -5.97 5.42 3.15
N PRO A 160 -4.96 6.16 3.66
CA PRO A 160 -5.01 7.13 4.75
C PRO A 160 -5.94 8.33 4.48
N GLN A 161 -6.69 8.76 5.50
CA GLN A 161 -7.46 10.00 5.43
C GLN A 161 -6.54 11.22 5.50
N ALA A 162 -6.94 12.30 4.82
CA ALA A 162 -6.24 13.59 4.81
C ALA A 162 -4.76 13.53 4.37
N SER A 163 -4.36 12.47 3.66
CA SER A 163 -3.05 12.30 3.03
C SER A 163 -3.21 11.74 1.62
N PRO A 164 -2.20 11.86 0.75
CA PRO A 164 -2.19 11.12 -0.51
C PRO A 164 -2.37 9.62 -0.25
N ILE A 165 -3.01 8.96 -1.22
CA ILE A 165 -3.08 7.50 -1.26
C ILE A 165 -1.68 6.90 -1.18
N LEU A 166 -1.55 5.74 -0.53
CA LEU A 166 -0.28 5.01 -0.45
C LEU A 166 0.24 4.69 -1.86
N SER A 167 1.56 4.57 -1.99
CA SER A 167 2.17 4.23 -3.28
C SER A 167 1.69 2.86 -3.78
N ALA A 168 1.81 2.60 -5.09
CA ALA A 168 1.47 1.29 -5.63
C ALA A 168 2.25 0.16 -4.95
N ASP A 169 3.55 0.37 -4.71
CA ASP A 169 4.42 -0.59 -4.04
C ASP A 169 4.00 -0.85 -2.60
N GLU A 170 3.65 0.20 -1.85
CA GLU A 170 3.16 0.07 -0.48
C GLU A 170 1.86 -0.72 -0.43
N ARG A 171 0.90 -0.42 -1.30
CA ARG A 171 -0.36 -1.19 -1.40
C ARG A 171 -0.09 -2.64 -1.82
N ASN A 172 0.91 -2.87 -2.67
CA ASN A 172 1.32 -4.23 -3.07
C ASN A 172 1.93 -5.04 -1.92
N LEU A 173 2.56 -4.40 -0.92
CA LEU A 173 2.97 -5.10 0.30
C LEU A 173 1.75 -5.68 1.03
N PHE A 174 0.69 -4.88 1.20
CA PHE A 174 -0.56 -5.38 1.82
C PHE A 174 -1.20 -6.47 0.97
N ARG A 175 -1.30 -6.31 -0.36
CA ARG A 175 -1.87 -7.35 -1.22
C ARG A 175 -1.14 -8.68 -1.09
N ARG A 176 0.20 -8.65 -1.09
CA ARG A 176 1.04 -9.85 -0.93
C ARG A 176 0.91 -10.44 0.46
N TRP A 177 1.00 -9.62 1.51
CA TRP A 177 0.80 -10.07 2.88
C TRP A 177 -0.54 -10.79 3.05
N ILE A 178 -1.62 -10.22 2.53
CA ILE A 178 -2.95 -10.84 2.56
C ILE A 178 -2.95 -12.15 1.76
N ALA A 179 -2.46 -12.13 0.52
CA ALA A 179 -2.40 -13.31 -0.34
C ALA A 179 -1.54 -14.45 0.26
N GLN A 180 -0.53 -14.12 1.06
CA GLN A 180 0.36 -15.06 1.77
C GLN A 180 -0.21 -15.52 3.12
N GLY A 181 -1.45 -15.15 3.43
CA GLY A 181 -2.17 -15.64 4.60
C GLY A 181 -2.29 -14.66 5.76
N ALA A 182 -1.79 -13.43 5.61
CA ALA A 182 -1.91 -12.35 6.59
C ALA A 182 -1.38 -12.72 8.00
N GLN A 183 -0.17 -13.28 8.06
CA GLN A 183 0.46 -13.70 9.33
C GLN A 183 0.99 -12.49 10.12
N ALA A 184 1.26 -12.68 11.41
CA ALA A 184 1.73 -11.62 12.33
C ALA A 184 3.22 -11.74 12.66
N ASP A 185 4.01 -12.29 11.73
CA ASP A 185 5.45 -12.53 11.91
C ASP A 185 6.22 -11.27 12.33
#